data_AF-A0A815A674-F1
#
_entry.id   AF-A0A815A674-F1
#
_cell.length_a   1.000
_cell.length_b   1.000
_cell.length_c   1.000
_cell.angle_alpha   90.00
_cell.angle_beta   90.00
_cell.angle_gamma   90.00
#
_symmetry.space_group_name_H-M   'P 1'
#
loop_
_entity.id
_entity.type
_entity.pdbx_description
1 polymer ?
#
loop_
_entity_poly.entity_id
_entity_poly.type
_entity_poly.pdbx_seq_one_letter_code
_entity_poly.pdbx_strand_id
1 'polypeptide(L)'
;MTSRYFFRSFRRLLLLSSSNIRYSFRNNHLLLTSLATATVTSTIIYKLSSFDKLTHSFIVHAKALEKDQSPIEKQFFQAAHDGQLDILQKLIEQDKLDVNLRHPLGWTPLLVAVINNKIDCVKYLLSKGADPNQSDEFTNVQSMAKKLHWRPVEVHTKREEEFCDRLSHKATFNGFTALHYAVLNDNIPLINILIEHGADPLIENEQGHLPSAYGLQQRKELLNQYERNAKKSHDERLKTERRRRPLELRIKEHIVGQNYAILTVCAAIRRKESGWTSDESPLVFLFLGSSGVGKTELAKQIAKYLNGEKNQTRCFIRIDMSEYQEKHEVSKLIGAPPGYEKGGQLTDLLTKCPTAVVLFDEVDKAHPDVLTVMLQLFDEGRLTDGKGKTIDGKQAIYVMTSNLASEEIANYAQDLRREEEKKPSLINTTIPSGKTIDGKQAIYVMTSNLASEEIANYAQDLRREEEKKPSLINTTIPSDNTDQQQDDEGKTRITVSKQFKDKVVKPILKKHFRRDEFLGRINEMVYFLPFSKSEINKLLLKELEFWKKR
;
A
#
# COMPACT_ATOMS: atom_id res chain seq x y z
N MET A 1 58.72 -22.99 -7.21
CA MET A 1 59.32 -23.99 -6.29
C MET A 1 59.21 -23.66 -4.79
N THR A 2 58.46 -22.62 -4.39
CA THR A 2 58.39 -22.13 -2.99
C THR A 2 57.18 -22.61 -2.18
N SER A 3 56.19 -23.27 -2.80
CA SER A 3 54.98 -23.73 -2.11
C SER A 3 55.15 -25.05 -1.31
N ARG A 4 56.04 -25.96 -1.75
CA ARG A 4 56.21 -27.28 -1.09
C ARG A 4 57.05 -27.25 0.20
N TYR A 5 57.90 -26.24 0.40
CA TYR A 5 58.70 -26.11 1.63
C TYR A 5 57.89 -25.55 2.82
N PHE A 6 56.88 -24.72 2.55
CA PHE A 6 56.07 -24.09 3.60
C PHE A 6 55.15 -25.10 4.31
N PHE A 7 54.55 -26.04 3.57
CA PHE A 7 53.66 -27.06 4.13
C PHE A 7 54.38 -28.10 5.00
N ARG A 8 55.66 -28.40 4.74
CA ARG A 8 56.44 -29.36 5.54
C ARG A 8 56.86 -28.80 6.89
N SER A 9 57.16 -27.50 6.97
CA SER A 9 57.49 -26.83 8.23
C SER A 9 56.26 -26.63 9.13
N PHE A 10 55.09 -26.38 8.54
CA PHE A 10 53.85 -26.18 9.30
C PHE A 10 53.34 -27.47 9.97
N ARG A 11 53.48 -28.63 9.29
CA ARG A 11 53.09 -29.94 9.85
C ARG A 11 54.02 -30.41 10.99
N ARG A 12 55.29 -29.97 11.00
CA ARG A 12 56.25 -30.27 12.08
C ARG A 12 55.99 -29.44 13.34
N LEU A 13 55.49 -28.21 13.17
CA LEU A 13 55.13 -27.31 14.29
C LEU A 13 53.86 -27.78 15.02
N LEU A 14 52.89 -28.34 14.29
CA LEU A 14 51.62 -28.83 14.84
C LEU A 14 51.74 -30.18 15.58
N LEU A 15 52.76 -30.98 15.28
CA LEU A 15 53.01 -32.26 15.97
C LEU A 15 53.81 -32.10 17.27
N LEU A 16 54.49 -30.97 17.47
CA LEU A 16 55.26 -30.67 18.69
C LEU A 16 54.41 -30.02 19.79
N SER A 17 53.22 -29.50 19.47
CA SER A 17 52.30 -28.89 20.46
C SER A 17 51.32 -29.89 21.08
N SER A 18 51.17 -31.11 20.53
CA SER A 18 50.19 -32.10 20.98
C SER A 18 50.73 -33.15 21.97
N SER A 19 52.02 -33.13 22.32
CA SER A 19 52.65 -34.24 23.07
C SER A 19 53.18 -33.91 24.48
N ASN A 20 52.94 -32.72 25.04
CA ASN A 20 53.50 -32.35 26.36
C ASN A 20 52.50 -31.70 27.34
N ILE A 21 51.36 -32.33 27.59
CA ILE A 21 50.51 -31.99 28.77
C ILE A 21 49.96 -33.28 29.40
N ARG A 22 50.81 -34.00 30.16
CA ARG A 22 50.43 -34.93 31.25
C ARG A 22 51.55 -34.95 32.29
N TYR A 23 51.18 -35.10 33.57
CA TYR A 23 51.97 -35.12 34.82
C TYR A 23 52.18 -33.73 35.47
N SER A 24 51.51 -33.35 36.59
CA SER A 24 51.31 -33.94 37.93
C SER A 24 52.32 -33.45 38.97
N PHE A 25 51.83 -32.65 39.92
CA PHE A 25 52.21 -32.53 41.35
C PHE A 25 53.70 -32.60 41.76
N ARG A 26 54.27 -31.48 42.25
CA ARG A 26 54.54 -31.17 43.68
C ARG A 26 55.63 -30.08 43.81
N ASN A 27 55.31 -29.07 44.63
CA ASN A 27 56.18 -28.17 45.41
C ASN A 27 57.12 -27.17 44.69
N ASN A 28 56.83 -25.89 44.99
CA ASN A 28 57.73 -24.72 45.03
C ASN A 28 58.51 -24.33 43.76
N HIS A 29 57.88 -23.54 42.88
CA HIS A 29 58.53 -22.43 42.16
C HIS A 29 57.46 -21.55 41.47
N LEU A 30 56.80 -20.68 42.23
CA LEU A 30 55.59 -19.95 41.80
C LEU A 30 55.83 -18.49 41.37
N LEU A 31 57.07 -18.07 41.07
CA LEU A 31 57.35 -16.66 40.71
C LEU A 31 58.18 -16.42 39.44
N LEU A 32 58.78 -17.45 38.81
CA LEU A 32 59.63 -17.26 37.62
C LEU A 32 59.00 -17.70 36.29
N THR A 33 57.85 -18.37 36.31
CA THR A 33 57.16 -18.86 35.10
C THR A 33 56.10 -17.90 34.55
N SER A 34 55.66 -16.89 35.33
CA SER A 34 54.66 -15.91 34.86
C SER A 34 55.25 -14.79 33.98
N LEU A 35 56.49 -14.37 34.25
CA LEU A 35 57.17 -13.30 33.49
C LEU A 35 57.62 -13.76 32.09
N ALA A 36 58.09 -15.00 31.96
CA ALA A 36 58.50 -15.56 30.66
C ALA A 36 57.31 -15.91 29.76
N THR A 37 56.17 -16.30 30.34
CA THR A 37 54.94 -16.57 29.57
C THR A 37 54.26 -15.29 29.10
N ALA A 38 54.35 -14.19 29.86
CA ALA A 38 53.80 -12.87 29.49
C ALA A 38 54.57 -12.21 28.32
N THR A 39 55.90 -12.33 28.26
CA THR A 39 56.70 -11.74 27.18
C THR A 39 56.55 -12.51 25.85
N VAL A 40 56.49 -13.84 25.91
CA VAL A 40 56.27 -14.68 24.72
C VAL A 40 54.87 -14.49 24.15
N THR A 41 53.83 -14.40 24.99
CA THR A 41 52.45 -14.14 24.54
C THR A 41 52.31 -12.73 23.94
N SER A 42 52.91 -11.71 24.55
CA SER A 42 52.96 -10.34 24.00
C SER A 42 53.59 -10.30 22.60
N THR A 43 54.72 -10.98 22.41
CA THR A 43 55.45 -10.97 21.12
C THR A 43 54.68 -11.72 20.02
N ILE A 44 53.98 -12.80 20.39
CA ILE A 44 53.11 -13.57 19.48
C ILE A 44 51.86 -12.76 19.11
N ILE A 45 51.22 -12.09 20.07
CA ILE A 45 50.07 -11.19 19.82
C ILE A 45 50.49 -10.02 18.93
N TYR A 46 51.68 -9.44 19.13
CA TYR A 46 52.17 -8.35 18.30
C TYR A 46 52.42 -8.81 16.85
N LYS A 47 53.03 -9.99 16.66
CA LYS A 47 53.24 -10.59 15.34
C LYS A 47 51.93 -10.98 14.64
N LEU A 48 50.97 -11.55 15.37
CA LEU A 48 49.63 -11.85 14.87
C LEU A 48 48.88 -10.56 14.48
N SER A 49 48.95 -9.50 15.28
CA SER A 49 48.35 -8.21 14.94
C SER A 49 48.96 -7.57 13.68
N SER A 50 50.26 -7.79 13.43
CA SER A 50 50.93 -7.33 12.21
C SER A 50 50.50 -8.16 10.99
N PHE A 51 50.23 -9.45 11.19
CA PHE A 51 49.73 -10.35 10.16
C PHE A 51 48.26 -10.04 9.82
N ASP A 52 47.44 -9.69 10.82
CA ASP A 52 46.08 -9.18 10.63
C ASP A 52 46.08 -7.84 9.89
N LYS A 53 47.02 -6.92 10.17
CA LYS A 53 47.15 -5.66 9.42
C LYS A 53 47.55 -5.89 7.96
N LEU A 54 48.46 -6.83 7.70
CA LEU A 54 48.90 -7.17 6.34
C LEU A 54 47.82 -7.90 5.55
N THR A 55 47.10 -8.83 6.17
CA THR A 55 45.95 -9.51 5.55
C THR A 55 44.78 -8.56 5.36
N HIS A 56 44.53 -7.63 6.28
CA HIS A 56 43.52 -6.60 6.12
C HIS A 56 43.89 -5.61 5.01
N SER A 57 45.17 -5.25 4.86
CA SER A 57 45.69 -4.45 3.74
C SER A 57 45.58 -5.19 2.40
N PHE A 58 45.90 -6.49 2.37
CA PHE A 58 45.73 -7.34 1.19
C PHE A 58 44.25 -7.57 0.84
N ILE A 59 43.36 -7.72 1.82
CA ILE A 59 41.92 -7.83 1.62
C ILE A 59 41.34 -6.49 1.16
N VAL A 60 41.85 -5.36 1.66
CA VAL A 60 41.48 -4.01 1.19
C VAL A 60 41.96 -3.78 -0.24
N HIS A 61 43.16 -4.25 -0.60
CA HIS A 61 43.65 -4.23 -1.99
C HIS A 61 42.88 -5.21 -2.90
N ALA A 62 42.52 -6.39 -2.41
CA ALA A 62 41.70 -7.36 -3.15
C ALA A 62 40.27 -6.86 -3.35
N LYS A 63 39.67 -6.22 -2.34
CA LYS A 63 38.37 -5.51 -2.46
C LYS A 63 38.45 -4.25 -3.31
N ALA A 64 39.64 -3.68 -3.54
CA ALA A 64 39.82 -2.59 -4.48
C ALA A 64 39.84 -3.08 -5.94
N LEU A 65 40.13 -4.37 -6.17
CA LEU A 65 40.12 -5.01 -7.50
C LEU A 65 38.73 -5.57 -7.89
N GLU A 66 37.80 -5.72 -6.95
CA GLU A 66 36.37 -6.02 -7.23
C GLU A 66 35.55 -4.78 -7.65
N LYS A 67 36.20 -3.63 -7.87
CA LYS A 67 35.52 -2.33 -8.07
C LYS A 67 35.16 -1.99 -9.52
N ASP A 68 35.70 -2.72 -10.49
CA ASP A 68 35.36 -2.52 -11.89
C ASP A 68 34.27 -3.51 -12.30
N GLN A 69 33.30 -3.00 -13.07
CA GLN A 69 32.26 -3.83 -13.69
C GLN A 69 32.88 -5.00 -14.43
N SER A 70 32.17 -6.13 -14.48
CA SER A 70 32.64 -7.24 -15.29
C SER A 70 32.82 -6.76 -16.75
N PRO A 71 33.85 -7.24 -17.47
CA PRO A 71 34.15 -6.74 -18.81
C PRO A 71 32.96 -6.91 -19.78
N ILE A 72 32.13 -7.92 -19.52
CA ILE A 72 30.90 -8.21 -20.26
C ILE A 72 29.82 -7.14 -19.97
N GLU A 73 29.62 -6.75 -18.71
CA GLU A 73 28.70 -5.67 -18.36
C GLU A 73 29.13 -4.34 -18.96
N LYS A 74 30.43 -4.04 -18.92
CA LYS A 74 30.96 -2.82 -19.55
C LYS A 74 30.67 -2.81 -21.05
N GLN A 75 30.91 -3.94 -21.73
CA GLN A 75 30.58 -4.10 -23.14
C GLN A 75 29.08 -3.95 -23.41
N PHE A 76 28.23 -4.39 -22.49
CA PHE A 76 26.78 -4.26 -22.60
C PHE A 76 26.30 -2.80 -22.57
N PHE A 77 26.78 -2.01 -21.60
CA PHE A 77 26.49 -0.57 -21.55
C PHE A 77 27.08 0.17 -22.74
N GLN A 78 28.30 -0.18 -23.17
CA GLN A 78 28.93 0.41 -24.33
C GLN A 78 28.17 0.12 -25.63
N ALA A 79 27.66 -1.11 -25.81
CA ALA A 79 26.84 -1.46 -26.97
C ALA A 79 25.54 -0.65 -27.02
N ALA A 80 24.90 -0.42 -25.86
CA ALA A 80 23.73 0.45 -25.74
C ALA A 80 24.07 1.92 -26.03
N HIS A 81 25.23 2.40 -25.56
CA HIS A 81 25.73 3.76 -25.79
C HIS A 81 26.03 4.03 -27.26
N ASP A 82 26.76 3.12 -27.92
CA ASP A 82 27.21 3.30 -29.31
C ASP A 82 26.10 2.98 -30.32
N GLY A 83 25.11 2.19 -29.93
CA GLY A 83 24.02 1.73 -30.79
C GLY A 83 24.33 0.42 -31.53
N GLN A 84 25.18 -0.42 -30.97
CA GLN A 84 25.60 -1.69 -31.57
C GLN A 84 24.58 -2.80 -31.27
N LEU A 85 23.49 -2.83 -32.04
CA LEU A 85 22.38 -3.75 -31.84
C LEU A 85 22.82 -5.22 -31.87
N ASP A 86 23.71 -5.61 -32.79
CA ASP A 86 24.14 -7.01 -32.93
C ASP A 86 24.88 -7.54 -31.70
N ILE A 87 25.69 -6.69 -31.06
CA ILE A 87 26.43 -7.06 -29.84
C ILE A 87 25.46 -7.13 -28.66
N LEU A 88 24.58 -6.14 -28.54
CA LEU A 88 23.55 -6.11 -27.52
C LEU A 88 22.62 -7.33 -27.60
N GLN A 89 22.27 -7.76 -28.81
CA GLN A 89 21.51 -8.99 -29.08
C GLN A 89 22.24 -10.23 -28.57
N LYS A 90 23.51 -10.41 -28.96
CA LYS A 90 24.33 -11.54 -28.53
C LYS A 90 24.46 -11.62 -27.01
N LEU A 91 24.71 -10.49 -26.35
CA LEU A 91 24.88 -10.43 -24.90
C LEU A 91 23.59 -10.83 -24.16
N ILE A 92 22.41 -10.40 -24.63
CA ILE A 92 21.15 -10.76 -23.99
C ILE A 92 20.77 -12.22 -24.27
N GLU A 93 21.00 -12.72 -25.49
CA GLU A 93 20.52 -14.06 -25.90
C GLU A 93 21.49 -15.19 -25.53
N GLN A 94 22.80 -14.97 -25.68
CA GLN A 94 23.83 -15.99 -25.44
C GLN A 94 24.32 -15.96 -23.99
N ASP A 95 24.72 -14.78 -23.53
CA ASP A 95 25.28 -14.60 -22.18
C ASP A 95 24.19 -14.41 -21.10
N LYS A 96 22.91 -14.35 -21.51
CA LYS A 96 21.72 -14.25 -20.64
C LYS A 96 21.80 -13.09 -19.64
N LEU A 97 22.33 -11.95 -20.06
CA LEU A 97 22.36 -10.74 -19.23
C LEU A 97 20.94 -10.23 -18.96
N ASP A 98 20.75 -9.74 -17.74
CA ASP A 98 19.53 -9.03 -17.36
C ASP A 98 19.44 -7.72 -18.13
N VAL A 99 18.33 -7.52 -18.83
CA VAL A 99 18.05 -6.31 -19.61
C VAL A 99 17.91 -5.08 -18.71
N ASN A 100 17.51 -5.28 -17.45
CA ASN A 100 17.35 -4.23 -16.44
C ASN A 100 18.55 -4.10 -15.51
N LEU A 101 19.72 -4.62 -15.91
CA LEU A 101 20.97 -4.48 -15.16
C LEU A 101 21.24 -3.02 -14.77
N ARG A 102 21.63 -2.80 -13.52
CA ARG A 102 21.98 -1.49 -13.00
C ARG A 102 23.48 -1.24 -13.06
N HIS A 103 23.86 -0.10 -13.63
CA HIS A 103 25.21 0.42 -13.53
C HIS A 103 25.51 0.82 -12.07
N PRO A 104 26.76 0.70 -11.55
CA PRO A 104 27.13 1.16 -10.21
C PRO A 104 26.77 2.62 -9.89
N LEU A 105 26.67 3.45 -10.93
CA LEU A 105 26.28 4.86 -10.81
C LEU A 105 24.76 5.12 -10.90
N GLY A 106 23.93 4.10 -11.19
CA GLY A 106 22.48 4.17 -11.01
C GLY A 106 21.59 4.02 -12.26
N TRP A 107 22.15 3.97 -13.46
CA TRP A 107 21.37 3.91 -14.70
C TRP A 107 21.19 2.49 -15.28
N THR A 108 20.24 2.33 -16.21
CA THR A 108 20.06 1.12 -17.03
C THR A 108 20.55 1.28 -18.46
N PRO A 109 20.76 0.15 -19.17
CA PRO A 109 21.04 0.16 -20.60
C PRO A 109 19.97 0.91 -21.42
N LEU A 110 18.71 0.83 -21.00
CA LEU A 110 17.61 1.56 -21.64
C LEU A 110 17.80 3.08 -21.53
N LEU A 111 18.15 3.60 -20.34
CA LEU A 111 18.42 5.03 -20.16
C LEU A 111 19.60 5.50 -21.01
N VAL A 112 20.67 4.70 -21.08
CA VAL A 112 21.84 4.96 -21.94
C VAL A 112 21.45 5.02 -23.42
N ALA A 113 20.66 4.06 -23.90
CA ALA A 113 20.22 4.04 -25.29
C ALA A 113 19.30 5.23 -25.63
N VAL A 114 18.42 5.63 -24.70
CA VAL A 114 17.50 6.76 -24.89
C VAL A 114 18.25 8.10 -24.90
N ILE A 115 19.14 8.36 -23.94
CA ILE A 115 19.88 9.62 -23.88
C ILE A 115 20.80 9.81 -25.10
N ASN A 116 21.30 8.70 -25.66
CA ASN A 116 22.12 8.70 -26.88
C ASN A 116 21.32 8.54 -28.19
N ASN A 117 19.98 8.63 -28.13
CA ASN A 117 19.07 8.55 -29.28
C ASN A 117 19.18 7.27 -30.13
N LYS A 118 19.49 6.13 -29.51
CA LYS A 118 19.65 4.83 -30.18
C LYS A 118 18.33 4.08 -30.30
N ILE A 119 17.48 4.53 -31.23
CA ILE A 119 16.08 4.04 -31.39
C ILE A 119 16.00 2.52 -31.53
N ASP A 120 16.86 1.90 -32.35
CA ASP A 120 16.79 0.46 -32.60
C ASP A 120 17.17 -0.36 -31.37
N CYS A 121 18.18 0.07 -30.63
CA CYS A 121 18.52 -0.51 -29.33
C CYS A 121 17.38 -0.35 -28.32
N VAL A 122 16.73 0.83 -28.28
CA VAL A 122 15.58 1.09 -27.39
C VAL A 122 14.44 0.12 -27.69
N LYS A 123 14.03 -0.01 -28.97
CA LYS A 123 12.98 -0.95 -29.38
C LYS A 123 13.31 -2.38 -28.99
N TYR A 124 14.56 -2.79 -29.22
CA TYR A 124 14.99 -4.15 -28.89
C TYR A 124 14.99 -4.40 -27.37
N LEU A 125 15.56 -3.49 -26.58
CA LEU A 125 15.58 -3.59 -25.11
C LEU A 125 14.15 -3.69 -24.55
N LEU A 126 13.24 -2.83 -25.00
CA LEU A 126 11.83 -2.88 -24.60
C LEU A 126 11.16 -4.20 -24.99
N SER A 127 11.43 -4.71 -26.20
CA SER A 127 10.90 -6.01 -26.66
C SER A 127 11.37 -7.20 -25.81
N LYS A 128 12.54 -7.09 -25.17
CA LYS A 128 13.10 -8.10 -24.27
C LYS A 128 12.72 -7.87 -22.79
N GLY A 129 11.84 -6.91 -22.50
CA GLY A 129 11.32 -6.66 -21.15
C GLY A 129 12.09 -5.63 -20.34
N ALA A 130 12.78 -4.69 -20.99
CA ALA A 130 13.30 -3.50 -20.31
C ALA A 130 12.13 -2.69 -19.72
N ASP A 131 12.21 -2.29 -18.46
CA ASP A 131 11.20 -1.47 -17.80
C ASP A 131 11.49 0.03 -18.03
N PRO A 132 10.65 0.76 -18.80
CA PRO A 132 10.85 2.18 -19.06
C PRO A 132 10.62 3.09 -17.84
N ASN A 133 10.01 2.56 -16.77
CA ASN A 133 9.65 3.31 -15.57
C ASN A 133 10.76 3.30 -14.51
N GLN A 134 11.85 2.56 -14.76
CA GLN A 134 13.02 2.60 -13.91
C GLN A 134 13.75 3.95 -14.04
N SER A 135 14.00 4.60 -12.92
CA SER A 135 14.66 5.90 -12.86
C SER A 135 16.18 5.81 -12.70
N ASP A 136 16.90 6.84 -13.15
CA ASP A 136 18.30 7.10 -12.79
C ASP A 136 18.40 7.37 -11.27
N GLU A 137 19.42 6.81 -10.63
CA GLU A 137 19.72 6.98 -9.20
C GLU A 137 20.91 7.94 -8.98
N PHE A 138 21.41 8.57 -10.05
CA PHE A 138 22.52 9.50 -9.96
C PHE A 138 22.11 10.83 -9.34
N THR A 139 22.55 11.02 -8.09
CA THR A 139 22.30 12.25 -7.31
C THR A 139 23.24 13.38 -7.70
N ASN A 140 24.51 13.27 -7.35
CA ASN A 140 25.56 14.21 -7.76
C ASN A 140 26.94 13.53 -7.64
N VAL A 141 27.94 14.12 -8.30
CA VAL A 141 29.30 13.57 -8.35
C VAL A 141 29.90 13.34 -6.95
N GLN A 142 29.69 14.27 -6.00
CA GLN A 142 30.30 14.21 -4.67
C GLN A 142 29.68 13.11 -3.79
N SER A 143 28.35 13.04 -3.76
CA SER A 143 27.59 12.02 -3.05
C SER A 143 27.90 10.63 -3.59
N MET A 144 27.98 10.48 -4.92
CA MET A 144 28.31 9.21 -5.55
C MET A 144 29.77 8.80 -5.32
N ALA A 145 30.72 9.74 -5.39
CA ALA A 145 32.12 9.49 -5.06
C ALA A 145 32.28 8.99 -3.62
N LYS A 146 31.56 9.61 -2.67
CA LYS A 146 31.55 9.17 -1.28
C LYS A 146 30.90 7.79 -1.10
N LYS A 147 29.78 7.53 -1.79
CA LYS A 147 29.03 6.25 -1.73
C LYS A 147 29.86 5.08 -2.28
N LEU A 148 30.57 5.29 -3.38
CA LEU A 148 31.36 4.25 -4.07
C LEU A 148 32.83 4.22 -3.65
N HIS A 149 33.27 5.16 -2.81
CA HIS A 149 34.67 5.36 -2.46
C HIS A 149 35.57 5.56 -3.70
N TRP A 150 35.07 6.33 -4.67
CA TRP A 150 35.77 6.72 -5.89
C TRP A 150 36.24 8.18 -5.78
N ARG A 151 37.20 8.57 -6.63
CA ARG A 151 37.54 10.00 -6.74
C ARG A 151 36.42 10.72 -7.49
N PRO A 152 36.05 11.96 -7.13
CA PRO A 152 35.05 12.73 -7.85
C PRO A 152 35.33 12.84 -9.36
N VAL A 153 36.60 12.94 -9.74
CA VAL A 153 37.03 12.95 -11.14
C VAL A 153 36.69 11.64 -11.85
N GLU A 154 36.93 10.49 -11.21
CA GLU A 154 36.61 9.17 -11.79
C GLU A 154 35.11 9.00 -12.04
N VAL A 155 34.27 9.44 -11.10
CA VAL A 155 32.80 9.41 -11.25
C VAL A 155 32.36 10.30 -12.41
N HIS A 156 32.96 11.49 -12.54
CA HIS A 156 32.64 12.43 -13.60
C HIS A 156 33.02 11.86 -14.97
N THR A 157 34.27 11.37 -15.11
CA THR A 157 34.77 10.77 -16.33
C THR A 157 33.95 9.55 -16.75
N LYS A 158 33.66 8.61 -15.83
CA LYS A 158 32.82 7.45 -16.16
C LYS A 158 31.42 7.85 -16.62
N ARG A 159 30.79 8.87 -16.01
CA ARG A 159 29.46 9.33 -16.45
C ARG A 159 29.52 9.98 -17.84
N GLU A 160 30.55 10.75 -18.14
CA GLU A 160 30.70 11.36 -19.47
C GLU A 160 30.97 10.31 -20.54
N GLU A 161 31.84 9.33 -20.26
CA GLU A 161 32.26 8.31 -21.23
C GLU A 161 31.21 7.22 -21.45
N GLU A 162 30.54 6.75 -20.38
CA GLU A 162 29.67 5.57 -20.43
C GLU A 162 28.17 5.91 -20.48
N PHE A 163 27.78 7.13 -20.10
CA PHE A 163 26.38 7.57 -20.11
C PHE A 163 26.10 8.64 -21.17
N CYS A 164 26.64 9.85 -21.00
CA CYS A 164 26.45 10.97 -21.94
C CYS A 164 27.38 12.14 -21.59
N ASP A 165 28.00 12.74 -22.61
CA ASP A 165 28.90 13.90 -22.52
C ASP A 165 28.16 15.25 -22.46
N ARG A 166 26.85 15.29 -22.74
CA ARG A 166 26.06 16.54 -22.85
C ARG A 166 25.44 17.01 -21.54
N LEU A 167 25.42 16.17 -20.52
CA LEU A 167 24.72 16.47 -19.27
C LEU A 167 25.62 17.28 -18.32
N SER A 168 25.02 18.26 -17.65
CA SER A 168 25.75 19.08 -16.66
C SER A 168 26.12 18.25 -15.43
N HIS A 169 27.40 18.25 -15.06
CA HIS A 169 27.91 17.60 -13.85
C HIS A 169 27.38 18.22 -12.54
N LYS A 170 26.79 19.42 -12.60
CA LYS A 170 26.24 20.13 -11.43
C LYS A 170 24.78 19.76 -11.15
N ALA A 171 24.08 19.20 -12.12
CA ALA A 171 22.67 18.85 -11.99
C ALA A 171 22.49 17.47 -11.34
N THR A 172 21.37 17.30 -10.63
CA THR A 172 20.88 15.99 -10.20
C THR A 172 19.96 15.42 -11.27
N PHE A 173 20.07 14.11 -11.49
CA PHE A 173 19.21 13.36 -12.40
C PHE A 173 18.47 12.23 -11.69
N ASN A 174 18.53 12.21 -10.36
CA ASN A 174 17.85 11.21 -9.57
C ASN A 174 16.33 11.27 -9.79
N GLY A 175 15.73 10.12 -10.07
CA GLY A 175 14.32 10.02 -10.42
C GLY A 175 14.00 10.23 -11.91
N PHE A 176 14.98 10.50 -12.78
CA PHE A 176 14.72 10.62 -14.22
C PHE A 176 14.46 9.25 -14.86
N THR A 177 13.26 9.06 -15.41
CA THR A 177 12.90 7.87 -16.20
C THR A 177 13.34 7.99 -17.66
N ALA A 178 13.20 6.90 -18.43
CA ALA A 178 13.47 6.91 -19.87
C ALA A 178 12.67 8.02 -20.59
N LEU A 179 11.43 8.24 -20.17
CA LEU A 179 10.57 9.26 -20.76
C LEU A 179 11.08 10.68 -20.47
N HIS A 180 11.65 10.95 -19.29
CA HIS A 180 12.27 12.25 -19.00
C HIS A 180 13.41 12.56 -19.97
N TYR A 181 14.30 11.60 -20.22
CA TYR A 181 15.41 11.79 -21.15
C TYR A 181 14.96 11.90 -22.60
N ALA A 182 13.95 11.14 -23.02
CA ALA A 182 13.39 11.25 -24.37
C ALA A 182 12.78 12.63 -24.63
N VAL A 183 12.11 13.21 -23.63
CA VAL A 183 11.58 14.58 -23.69
C VAL A 183 12.71 15.62 -23.67
N LEU A 184 13.74 15.43 -22.83
CA LEU A 184 14.91 16.30 -22.79
C LEU A 184 15.65 16.36 -24.13
N ASN A 185 15.74 15.22 -24.83
CA ASN A 185 16.32 15.11 -26.17
C ASN A 185 15.41 15.61 -27.30
N ASP A 186 14.16 15.96 -26.98
CA ASP A 186 13.19 16.47 -27.93
C ASP A 186 12.90 15.50 -29.10
N ASN A 187 12.84 14.19 -28.81
CA ASN A 187 12.69 13.13 -29.82
C ASN A 187 11.28 12.48 -29.77
N ILE A 188 10.36 12.93 -30.64
CA ILE A 188 8.97 12.41 -30.71
C ILE A 188 8.93 10.89 -30.95
N PRO A 189 9.67 10.33 -31.93
CA PRO A 189 9.70 8.88 -32.12
C PRO A 189 10.01 8.10 -30.83
N LEU A 190 11.01 8.53 -30.05
CA LEU A 190 11.34 7.86 -28.78
C LEU A 190 10.23 7.99 -27.74
N ILE A 191 9.63 9.19 -27.61
CA ILE A 191 8.51 9.42 -26.69
C ILE A 191 7.36 8.46 -27.01
N ASN A 192 6.98 8.36 -28.28
CA ASN A 192 5.89 7.48 -28.71
C ASN A 192 6.21 6.00 -28.46
N ILE A 193 7.42 5.55 -28.83
CA ILE A 193 7.85 4.16 -28.60
C ILE A 193 7.81 3.81 -27.11
N LEU A 194 8.29 4.70 -26.24
CA LEU A 194 8.29 4.47 -24.79
C LEU A 194 6.87 4.38 -24.24
N ILE A 195 5.97 5.27 -24.65
CA ILE A 195 4.57 5.27 -24.22
C ILE A 195 3.85 4.01 -24.71
N GLU A 196 4.06 3.61 -25.97
CA GLU A 196 3.53 2.36 -26.53
C GLU A 196 3.99 1.12 -25.75
N HIS A 197 5.20 1.14 -25.19
CA HIS A 197 5.77 0.07 -24.38
C HIS A 197 5.57 0.26 -22.87
N GLY A 198 4.62 1.12 -22.46
CA GLY A 198 4.18 1.23 -21.06
C GLY A 198 4.98 2.18 -20.18
N ALA A 199 5.66 3.18 -20.75
CA ALA A 199 6.21 4.29 -19.97
C ALA A 199 5.10 5.16 -19.39
N ASP A 200 5.15 5.41 -18.08
CA ASP A 200 4.18 6.22 -17.36
C ASP A 200 4.60 7.70 -17.36
N PRO A 201 3.82 8.61 -17.97
CA PRO A 201 4.09 10.04 -17.97
C PRO A 201 3.81 10.71 -16.62
N LEU A 202 3.25 10.00 -15.64
CA LEU A 202 2.87 10.53 -14.32
C LEU A 202 3.95 10.38 -13.26
N ILE A 203 5.07 9.73 -13.58
CA ILE A 203 6.18 9.56 -12.64
C ILE A 203 6.94 10.88 -12.51
N GLU A 204 7.04 11.38 -11.29
CA GLU A 204 7.82 12.56 -10.93
C GLU A 204 9.26 12.17 -10.56
N ASN A 205 10.22 13.04 -10.86
CA ASN A 205 11.60 12.90 -10.41
C ASN A 205 11.78 13.38 -8.94
N GLU A 206 13.02 13.36 -8.42
CA GLU A 206 13.29 13.83 -7.04
C GLU A 206 12.90 15.30 -6.80
N GLN A 207 12.86 16.13 -7.86
CA GLN A 207 12.45 17.53 -7.76
C GLN A 207 10.92 17.73 -7.84
N GLY A 208 10.14 16.67 -8.01
CA GLY A 208 8.68 16.74 -8.19
C GLY A 208 8.26 17.19 -9.59
N HIS A 209 9.17 17.12 -10.58
CA HIS A 209 8.87 17.48 -11.96
C HIS A 209 8.46 16.24 -12.77
N LEU A 210 7.39 16.40 -13.57
CA LEU A 210 6.95 15.43 -14.58
C LEU A 210 7.84 15.52 -15.83
N PRO A 211 7.85 14.49 -16.70
CA PRO A 211 8.56 14.54 -17.98
C PRO A 211 8.19 15.76 -18.82
N SER A 212 6.92 16.18 -18.81
CA SER A 212 6.43 17.35 -19.55
C SER A 212 7.07 18.68 -19.15
N ALA A 213 7.60 18.79 -17.93
CA ALA A 213 8.26 19.99 -17.44
C ALA A 213 9.54 20.30 -18.24
N TYR A 214 10.20 19.27 -18.78
CA TYR A 214 11.44 19.37 -19.55
C TYR A 214 11.21 19.60 -21.05
N GLY A 215 9.96 19.50 -21.52
CA GLY A 215 9.62 19.63 -22.94
C GLY A 215 9.55 21.08 -23.42
N LEU A 216 9.89 21.30 -24.69
CA LEU A 216 9.73 22.60 -25.36
C LEU A 216 8.25 23.02 -25.42
N GLN A 217 7.99 24.33 -25.36
CA GLN A 217 6.64 24.92 -25.32
C GLN A 217 5.70 24.37 -26.42
N GLN A 218 6.22 24.16 -27.63
CA GLN A 218 5.45 23.68 -28.79
C GLN A 218 4.92 22.24 -28.62
N ARG A 219 5.54 21.43 -27.75
CA ARG A 219 5.21 20.00 -27.56
C ARG A 219 4.56 19.70 -26.22
N LYS A 220 4.46 20.70 -25.33
CA LYS A 220 3.77 20.56 -24.04
C LYS A 220 2.33 20.10 -24.23
N GLU A 221 1.64 20.52 -25.29
CA GLU A 221 0.26 20.07 -25.51
C GLU A 221 0.18 18.56 -25.79
N LEU A 222 1.09 18.01 -26.58
CA LEU A 222 1.16 16.56 -26.85
C LEU A 222 1.50 15.76 -25.58
N LEU A 223 2.44 16.26 -24.77
CA LEU A 223 2.78 15.63 -23.48
C LEU A 223 1.61 15.70 -22.49
N ASN A 224 0.90 16.84 -22.43
CA ASN A 224 -0.31 17.01 -21.64
C ASN A 224 -1.43 16.05 -22.08
N GLN A 225 -1.56 15.79 -23.38
CA GLN A 225 -2.51 14.80 -23.90
C GLN A 225 -2.16 13.39 -23.41
N TYR A 226 -0.89 12.99 -23.46
CA TYR A 226 -0.45 11.72 -22.92
C TYR A 226 -0.68 11.60 -21.42
N GLU A 227 -0.39 12.65 -20.64
CA GLU A 227 -0.68 12.68 -19.21
C GLU A 227 -2.19 12.53 -18.92
N ARG A 228 -3.04 13.25 -19.66
CA ARG A 228 -4.51 13.13 -19.52
C ARG A 228 -4.99 11.71 -19.83
N ASN A 229 -4.45 11.09 -20.89
CA ASN A 229 -4.80 9.73 -21.27
C ASN A 229 -4.31 8.71 -20.24
N ALA A 230 -3.08 8.87 -19.74
CA ALA A 230 -2.53 8.03 -18.69
C ALA A 230 -3.34 8.14 -17.39
N LYS A 231 -3.74 9.35 -16.98
CA LYS A 231 -4.63 9.57 -15.82
C LYS A 231 -5.97 8.85 -16.00
N LYS A 232 -6.61 9.01 -17.16
CA LYS A 232 -7.89 8.31 -17.47
C LYS A 232 -7.73 6.79 -17.41
N SER A 233 -6.70 6.24 -18.06
CA SER A 233 -6.43 4.80 -18.06
C SER A 233 -6.09 4.27 -16.65
N HIS A 234 -5.33 5.04 -15.87
CA HIS A 234 -5.02 4.71 -14.48
C HIS A 234 -6.30 4.67 -13.62
N ASP A 235 -7.15 5.69 -13.74
CA ASP A 235 -8.43 5.77 -13.03
C ASP A 235 -9.37 4.63 -13.43
N GLU A 236 -9.42 4.27 -14.72
CA GLU A 236 -10.19 3.12 -15.21
C GLU A 236 -9.67 1.78 -14.68
N ARG A 237 -8.36 1.60 -14.62
CA ARG A 237 -7.73 0.41 -14.02
C ARG A 237 -8.06 0.31 -12.54
N LEU A 238 -7.97 1.41 -11.80
CA LEU A 238 -8.36 1.47 -10.39
C LEU A 238 -9.85 1.13 -10.22
N LYS A 239 -10.73 1.70 -11.05
CA LYS A 239 -12.17 1.37 -11.04
C LYS A 239 -12.42 -0.11 -11.32
N THR A 240 -11.71 -0.69 -12.28
CA THR A 240 -11.81 -2.11 -12.61
C THR A 240 -11.31 -3.00 -11.47
N GLU A 241 -10.22 -2.62 -10.83
CA GLU A 241 -9.69 -3.33 -9.65
C GLU A 241 -10.63 -3.24 -8.44
N ARG A 242 -11.26 -2.08 -8.24
CA ARG A 242 -12.31 -1.89 -7.21
C ARG A 242 -13.52 -2.77 -7.48
N ARG A 243 -13.89 -2.99 -8.75
CA ARG A 243 -14.95 -3.95 -9.14
C ARG A 243 -14.55 -5.40 -8.89
N ARG A 244 -13.30 -5.78 -9.21
CA ARG A 244 -12.79 -7.16 -9.04
C ARG A 244 -12.68 -7.58 -7.58
N ARG A 245 -12.22 -6.68 -6.71
CA ARG A 245 -12.08 -6.94 -5.28
C ARG A 245 -12.91 -5.92 -4.50
N PRO A 246 -14.19 -6.23 -4.25
CA PRO A 246 -15.11 -5.31 -3.59
C PRO A 246 -14.57 -4.83 -2.24
N LEU A 247 -14.89 -3.58 -1.90
CA LEU A 247 -14.45 -2.88 -0.69
C LEU A 247 -14.67 -3.73 0.58
N GLU A 248 -15.79 -4.45 0.62
CA GLU A 248 -16.18 -5.34 1.71
C GLU A 248 -15.12 -6.40 2.00
N LEU A 249 -14.57 -7.06 0.98
CA LEU A 249 -13.58 -8.12 1.15
C LEU A 249 -12.26 -7.55 1.68
N ARG A 250 -11.83 -6.41 1.11
CA ARG A 250 -10.59 -5.73 1.54
C ARG A 250 -10.66 -5.30 3.01
N ILE A 251 -11.82 -4.77 3.45
CA ILE A 251 -12.01 -4.36 4.84
C ILE A 251 -12.09 -5.59 5.77
N LYS A 252 -12.78 -6.66 5.35
CA LYS A 252 -12.90 -7.91 6.13
C LYS A 252 -11.55 -8.62 6.36
N GLU A 253 -10.57 -8.42 5.48
CA GLU A 253 -9.21 -8.91 5.71
C GLU A 253 -8.57 -8.26 6.93
N HIS A 254 -8.95 -7.03 7.28
CA HIS A 254 -8.40 -6.28 8.41
C HIS A 254 -9.31 -6.32 9.65
N ILE A 255 -10.62 -6.39 9.47
CA ILE A 255 -11.60 -6.32 10.56
C ILE A 255 -12.28 -7.67 10.76
N VAL A 256 -12.24 -8.17 12.00
CA VAL A 256 -12.91 -9.41 12.38
C VAL A 256 -14.33 -9.10 12.84
N GLY A 257 -15.32 -9.80 12.27
CA GLY A 257 -16.72 -9.59 12.63
C GLY A 257 -17.29 -8.29 12.05
N GLN A 258 -18.29 -7.72 12.73
CA GLN A 258 -18.95 -6.45 12.34
C GLN A 258 -19.45 -6.42 10.89
N ASN A 259 -19.84 -7.58 10.34
CA ASN A 259 -20.26 -7.72 8.95
C ASN A 259 -21.36 -6.73 8.55
N TYR A 260 -22.33 -6.50 9.45
CA TYR A 260 -23.41 -5.54 9.22
C TYR A 260 -22.89 -4.11 9.07
N ALA A 261 -21.97 -3.68 9.94
CA ALA A 261 -21.38 -2.36 9.91
C ALA A 261 -20.56 -2.14 8.63
N ILE A 262 -19.73 -3.14 8.28
CA ILE A 262 -18.93 -3.12 7.04
C ILE A 262 -19.85 -3.00 5.82
N LEU A 263 -20.87 -3.85 5.70
CA LEU A 263 -21.77 -3.85 4.54
C LEU A 263 -22.52 -2.52 4.40
N THR A 264 -23.02 -1.95 5.50
CA THR A 264 -23.76 -0.68 5.49
C THR A 264 -22.89 0.46 4.98
N VAL A 265 -21.67 0.57 5.51
CA VAL A 265 -20.70 1.59 5.11
C VAL A 265 -20.27 1.40 3.66
N CYS A 266 -19.94 0.17 3.25
CA CYS A 266 -19.49 -0.11 1.89
C CYS A 266 -20.59 0.16 0.86
N ALA A 267 -21.84 -0.15 1.17
CA ALA A 267 -22.98 0.17 0.30
C ALA A 267 -23.16 1.68 0.13
N ALA A 268 -23.03 2.47 1.19
CA ALA A 268 -23.11 3.93 1.12
C ALA A 268 -21.95 4.55 0.32
N ILE A 269 -20.72 4.05 0.51
CA ILE A 269 -19.55 4.50 -0.28
C ILE A 269 -19.73 4.17 -1.75
N ARG A 270 -20.19 2.95 -2.08
CA ARG A 270 -20.44 2.55 -3.48
C ARG A 270 -21.50 3.42 -4.16
N ARG A 271 -22.57 3.79 -3.45
CA ARG A 271 -23.58 4.75 -3.96
C ARG A 271 -22.96 6.10 -4.28
N LYS A 272 -22.10 6.63 -3.39
CA LYS A 272 -21.36 7.88 -3.61
C LYS A 272 -20.40 7.78 -4.80
N GLU A 273 -19.58 6.74 -4.88
CA GLU A 273 -18.64 6.54 -6.00
C GLU A 273 -19.33 6.36 -7.36
N SER A 274 -20.54 5.81 -7.36
CA SER A 274 -21.34 5.59 -8.56
C SER A 274 -22.18 6.81 -8.96
N GLY A 275 -22.17 7.90 -8.18
CA GLY A 275 -22.91 9.14 -8.45
C GLY A 275 -24.42 9.06 -8.17
N TRP A 276 -24.88 8.11 -7.34
CA TRP A 276 -26.31 7.95 -7.01
C TRP A 276 -26.74 8.82 -5.81
N THR A 277 -25.81 9.54 -5.20
CA THR A 277 -26.04 10.46 -4.09
C THR A 277 -25.78 11.89 -4.58
N SER A 278 -26.47 12.87 -4.01
CA SER A 278 -26.23 14.29 -4.32
C SER A 278 -24.78 14.70 -4.05
N ASP A 279 -24.13 15.32 -5.04
CA ASP A 279 -22.78 15.89 -4.91
C ASP A 279 -22.71 17.13 -4.00
N GLU A 280 -23.87 17.62 -3.52
CA GLU A 280 -23.96 18.83 -2.71
C GLU A 280 -23.63 18.60 -1.23
N SER A 281 -23.91 17.40 -0.71
CA SER A 281 -23.74 17.05 0.70
C SER A 281 -22.69 15.95 0.87
N PRO A 282 -21.78 16.04 1.85
CA PRO A 282 -20.81 14.99 2.09
C PRO A 282 -21.47 13.74 2.69
N LEU A 283 -20.71 12.64 2.74
CA LEU A 283 -21.19 11.39 3.33
C LEU A 283 -20.88 11.38 4.83
N VAL A 284 -21.92 11.29 5.65
CA VAL A 284 -21.87 11.40 7.11
C VAL A 284 -22.38 10.12 7.74
N PHE A 285 -21.54 9.49 8.55
CA PHE A 285 -21.86 8.28 9.32
C PHE A 285 -21.88 8.56 10.81
N LEU A 286 -22.80 7.90 11.53
CA LEU A 286 -22.76 7.83 12.99
C LEU A 286 -22.56 6.38 13.45
N PHE A 287 -21.39 6.10 14.00
CA PHE A 287 -20.97 4.81 14.51
C PHE A 287 -21.34 4.69 15.99
N LEU A 288 -22.23 3.75 16.31
CA LEU A 288 -22.77 3.49 17.64
C LEU A 288 -22.33 2.13 18.15
N GLY A 289 -21.95 2.04 19.41
CA GLY A 289 -21.55 0.77 20.05
C GLY A 289 -20.66 1.02 21.26
N SER A 290 -20.27 -0.04 21.98
CA SER A 290 -19.34 0.08 23.11
C SER A 290 -17.92 0.48 22.67
N SER A 291 -17.08 0.86 23.63
CA SER A 291 -15.66 1.11 23.35
C SER A 291 -14.94 -0.20 22.98
N GLY A 292 -13.91 -0.11 22.15
CA GLY A 292 -13.07 -1.25 21.76
C GLY A 292 -13.65 -2.21 20.71
N VAL A 293 -14.88 -2.00 20.21
CA VAL A 293 -15.52 -2.87 19.20
C VAL A 293 -15.05 -2.66 17.75
N GLY A 294 -14.15 -1.69 17.51
CA GLY A 294 -13.56 -1.44 16.19
C GLY A 294 -14.16 -0.28 15.38
N LYS A 295 -14.88 0.66 16.00
CA LYS A 295 -15.44 1.87 15.34
C LYS A 295 -14.36 2.70 14.62
N THR A 296 -13.33 3.08 15.36
CA THR A 296 -12.16 3.84 14.86
C THR A 296 -11.38 3.05 13.81
N GLU A 297 -11.29 1.73 13.98
CA GLU A 297 -10.54 0.87 13.05
C GLU A 297 -11.24 0.79 11.69
N LEU A 298 -12.57 0.67 11.66
CA LEU A 298 -13.32 0.75 10.41
C LEU A 298 -13.08 2.07 9.68
N ALA A 299 -13.09 3.20 10.39
CA ALA A 299 -12.80 4.50 9.80
C ALA A 299 -11.39 4.58 9.20
N LYS A 300 -10.38 4.04 9.89
CA LYS A 300 -9.00 3.97 9.38
C LYS A 300 -8.90 3.13 8.11
N GLN A 301 -9.59 1.98 8.06
CA GLN A 301 -9.57 1.10 6.88
C GLN A 301 -10.27 1.76 5.67
N ILE A 302 -11.35 2.53 5.89
CA ILE A 302 -11.97 3.33 4.84
C ILE A 302 -10.98 4.37 4.29
N ALA A 303 -10.28 5.09 5.18
CA ALA A 303 -9.30 6.10 4.78
C ALA A 303 -8.17 5.51 3.94
N LYS A 304 -7.69 4.33 4.35
CA LYS A 304 -6.69 3.53 3.64
C LYS A 304 -7.15 3.14 2.24
N TYR A 305 -8.41 2.72 2.10
CA TYR A 305 -8.97 2.34 0.82
C TYR A 305 -9.12 3.54 -0.14
N LEU A 306 -9.64 4.67 0.36
CA LEU A 306 -9.95 5.83 -0.48
C LEU A 306 -8.69 6.56 -0.96
N ASN A 307 -7.70 6.72 -0.09
CA ASN A 307 -6.51 7.55 -0.36
C ASN A 307 -5.24 6.72 -0.65
N GLY A 308 -5.32 5.39 -0.56
CA GLY A 308 -4.17 4.48 -0.67
C GLY A 308 -3.30 4.44 0.59
N GLU A 309 -2.45 3.40 0.71
CA GLU A 309 -1.64 3.18 1.91
C GLU A 309 -0.64 4.32 2.19
N LYS A 310 -0.05 4.89 1.14
CA LYS A 310 0.96 5.95 1.25
C LYS A 310 0.42 7.26 1.82
N ASN A 311 -0.87 7.57 1.56
CA ASN A 311 -1.51 8.82 2.00
C ASN A 311 -2.46 8.64 3.19
N GLN A 312 -2.58 7.42 3.74
CA GLN A 312 -3.52 7.14 4.84
C GLN A 312 -3.27 8.04 6.05
N THR A 313 -2.01 8.24 6.45
CA THR A 313 -1.65 9.05 7.63
C THR A 313 -1.99 10.53 7.47
N ARG A 314 -1.93 11.05 6.24
CA ARG A 314 -2.28 12.45 5.93
C ARG A 314 -3.78 12.67 5.78
N CYS A 315 -4.48 11.70 5.19
CA CYS A 315 -5.90 11.83 4.84
C CYS A 315 -6.86 11.13 5.82
N PHE A 316 -6.36 10.62 6.94
CA PHE A 316 -7.16 10.24 8.10
C PHE A 316 -7.03 11.32 9.18
N ILE A 317 -8.08 12.13 9.33
CA ILE A 317 -8.12 13.22 10.31
C ILE A 317 -8.92 12.72 11.51
N ARG A 318 -8.30 12.61 12.68
CA ARG A 318 -9.00 12.28 13.92
C ARG A 318 -9.08 13.50 14.81
N ILE A 319 -10.29 13.81 15.27
CA ILE A 319 -10.56 14.90 16.21
C ILE A 319 -11.29 14.30 17.40
N ASP A 320 -10.67 14.41 18.58
CA ASP A 320 -11.26 13.95 19.83
C ASP A 320 -12.25 15.00 20.34
N MET A 321 -13.53 14.66 20.38
CA MET A 321 -14.59 15.59 20.80
C MET A 321 -14.63 15.80 22.32
N SER A 322 -13.92 14.97 23.09
CA SER A 322 -13.74 15.19 24.52
C SER A 322 -12.88 16.43 24.81
N GLU A 323 -12.09 16.93 23.84
CA GLU A 323 -11.36 18.21 23.93
C GLU A 323 -12.21 19.44 23.56
N TYR A 324 -13.50 19.25 23.29
CA TYR A 324 -14.42 20.31 22.85
C TYR A 324 -15.68 20.37 23.72
N GLN A 325 -15.51 20.13 25.03
CA GLN A 325 -16.60 20.16 26.01
C GLN A 325 -17.03 21.58 26.33
N GLU A 326 -16.13 22.55 26.19
CA GLU A 326 -16.38 23.94 26.56
C GLU A 326 -16.65 24.83 25.33
N LYS A 327 -17.49 25.85 25.52
CA LYS A 327 -17.92 26.75 24.44
C LYS A 327 -16.76 27.45 23.71
N HIS A 328 -15.69 27.80 24.44
CA HIS A 328 -14.56 28.54 23.89
C HIS A 328 -13.60 27.65 23.07
N GLU A 329 -13.76 26.33 23.11
CA GLU A 329 -12.93 25.37 22.38
C GLU A 329 -13.37 25.22 20.92
N VAL A 330 -14.61 25.62 20.59
CA VAL A 330 -15.15 25.63 19.22
C VAL A 330 -14.24 26.40 18.27
N SER A 331 -13.64 27.50 18.72
CA SER A 331 -12.71 28.31 17.93
C SER A 331 -11.42 27.56 17.56
N LYS A 332 -11.01 26.53 18.31
CA LYS A 332 -9.85 25.70 17.96
C LYS A 332 -10.13 24.84 16.72
N LEU A 333 -11.37 24.40 16.56
CA LEU A 333 -11.78 23.52 15.46
C LEU A 333 -11.75 24.26 14.11
N ILE A 334 -12.29 25.48 14.11
CA ILE A 334 -12.59 26.24 12.89
C ILE A 334 -11.58 27.36 12.64
N GLY A 335 -10.96 27.89 13.70
CA GLY A 335 -10.02 29.00 13.64
C GLY A 335 -10.46 30.16 14.53
N ALA A 336 -9.49 30.94 15.01
CA ALA A 336 -9.79 32.11 15.81
C ALA A 336 -10.40 33.24 14.94
N PRO A 337 -11.24 34.10 15.52
CA PRO A 337 -11.75 35.29 14.84
C PRO A 337 -10.60 36.24 14.40
N PRO A 338 -10.86 37.15 13.44
CA PRO A 338 -9.84 38.06 12.90
C PRO A 338 -9.15 38.86 14.02
N GLY A 339 -7.82 38.73 14.10
CA GLY A 339 -6.99 39.32 15.16
C GLY A 339 -5.98 38.35 15.79
N TYR A 340 -6.17 37.04 15.60
CA TYR A 340 -5.24 35.99 16.06
C TYR A 340 -4.75 35.14 14.87
N GLU A 341 -3.47 34.72 14.88
CA GLU A 341 -2.86 34.06 13.72
C GLU A 341 -3.20 32.57 13.56
N LYS A 342 -3.68 31.88 14.61
CA LYS A 342 -3.97 30.44 14.56
C LYS A 342 -5.15 30.09 13.62
N GLY A 343 -4.87 29.31 12.59
CA GLY A 343 -5.88 28.63 11.76
C GLY A 343 -6.60 27.52 12.54
N GLY A 344 -7.71 27.04 11.99
CA GLY A 344 -8.49 25.97 12.60
C GLY A 344 -7.91 24.57 12.34
N GLN A 345 -8.03 23.70 13.33
CA GLN A 345 -7.52 22.33 13.22
C GLN A 345 -8.19 21.55 12.08
N LEU A 346 -9.51 21.66 11.92
CA LEU A 346 -10.25 20.96 10.87
C LEU A 346 -10.09 21.65 9.51
N THR A 347 -10.14 22.99 9.49
CA THR A 347 -10.06 23.80 8.27
C THR A 347 -8.71 23.65 7.57
N ASP A 348 -7.60 23.71 8.30
CA ASP A 348 -6.26 23.56 7.74
C ASP A 348 -6.01 22.13 7.22
N LEU A 349 -6.53 21.11 7.90
CA LEU A 349 -6.36 19.71 7.50
C LEU A 349 -7.22 19.36 6.28
N LEU A 350 -8.46 19.83 6.20
CA LEU A 350 -9.30 19.65 5.01
C LEU A 350 -8.75 20.38 3.79
N THR A 351 -8.16 21.56 3.98
CA THR A 351 -7.46 22.27 2.89
C THR A 351 -6.29 21.44 2.34
N LYS A 352 -5.60 20.68 3.20
CA LYS A 352 -4.48 19.81 2.80
C LYS A 352 -4.91 18.50 2.16
N CYS A 353 -6.06 17.92 2.55
CA CYS A 353 -6.62 16.71 1.94
C CYS A 353 -8.15 16.81 1.86
N PRO A 354 -8.72 17.24 0.70
CA PRO A 354 -10.16 17.36 0.50
C PRO A 354 -10.92 16.03 0.51
N THR A 355 -10.25 14.92 0.15
CA THR A 355 -10.80 13.55 0.13
C THR A 355 -10.58 12.79 1.45
N ALA A 356 -10.31 13.52 2.53
CA ALA A 356 -10.01 12.92 3.82
C ALA A 356 -11.22 12.18 4.43
N VAL A 357 -10.91 11.19 5.26
CA VAL A 357 -11.88 10.63 6.21
C VAL A 357 -11.67 11.35 7.53
N VAL A 358 -12.67 12.11 7.96
CA VAL A 358 -12.67 12.87 9.20
C VAL A 358 -13.43 12.08 10.26
N LEU A 359 -12.72 11.63 11.29
CA LEU A 359 -13.27 10.94 12.44
C LEU A 359 -13.46 11.92 13.60
N PHE A 360 -14.71 12.20 13.95
CA PHE A 360 -15.10 12.87 15.19
C PHE A 360 -15.34 11.80 16.26
N ASP A 361 -14.37 11.60 17.12
CA ASP A 361 -14.42 10.56 18.15
C ASP A 361 -15.18 11.07 19.38
N GLU A 362 -16.07 10.25 19.94
CA GLU A 362 -16.85 10.55 21.15
C GLU A 362 -17.72 11.82 21.05
N VAL A 363 -18.46 11.96 19.94
CA VAL A 363 -19.27 13.15 19.65
C VAL A 363 -20.36 13.43 20.71
N ASP A 364 -20.72 12.45 21.53
CA ASP A 364 -21.60 12.64 22.68
C ASP A 364 -20.99 13.49 23.81
N LYS A 365 -19.68 13.71 23.81
CA LYS A 365 -19.02 14.58 24.79
C LYS A 365 -18.90 16.03 24.32
N ALA A 366 -19.12 16.30 23.04
CA ALA A 366 -18.97 17.64 22.48
C ALA A 366 -19.99 18.64 23.04
N HIS A 367 -19.59 19.90 23.14
CA HIS A 367 -20.51 21.00 23.40
C HIS A 367 -21.53 21.17 22.24
N PRO A 368 -22.80 21.50 22.50
CA PRO A 368 -23.82 21.69 21.46
C PRO A 368 -23.46 22.72 20.38
N ASP A 369 -22.65 23.74 20.72
CA ASP A 369 -22.20 24.76 19.76
C ASP A 369 -21.26 24.19 18.70
N VAL A 370 -20.47 23.17 19.03
CA VAL A 370 -19.63 22.44 18.06
C VAL A 370 -20.52 21.78 17.00
N LEU A 371 -21.61 21.13 17.44
CA LEU A 371 -22.56 20.48 16.57
C LEU A 371 -23.29 21.48 15.66
N THR A 372 -23.55 22.71 16.15
CA THR A 372 -24.13 23.78 15.32
C THR A 372 -23.27 24.06 14.10
N VAL A 373 -21.96 24.19 14.30
CA VAL A 373 -21.03 24.50 13.21
C VAL A 373 -20.94 23.32 12.24
N MET A 374 -20.95 22.09 12.76
CA MET A 374 -20.95 20.89 11.91
C MET A 374 -22.18 20.77 11.01
N LEU A 375 -23.34 21.36 11.38
CA LEU A 375 -24.54 21.33 10.52
C LEU A 375 -24.28 21.96 9.16
N GLN A 376 -23.61 23.11 9.10
CA GLN A 376 -23.27 23.77 7.84
C GLN A 376 -22.40 22.86 6.97
N LEU A 377 -21.45 22.16 7.60
CA LEU A 377 -20.57 21.23 6.92
C LEU A 377 -21.31 20.01 6.37
N PHE A 378 -22.26 19.46 7.13
CA PHE A 378 -23.03 18.28 6.72
C PHE A 378 -24.12 18.61 5.69
N ASP A 379 -24.55 19.87 5.60
CA ASP A 379 -25.56 20.34 4.64
C ASP A 379 -24.96 20.70 3.30
N GLU A 380 -24.09 21.71 3.33
CA GLU A 380 -23.60 22.37 2.12
C GLU A 380 -22.24 21.83 1.70
N GLY A 381 -21.64 20.97 2.54
CA GLY A 381 -20.26 20.54 2.38
C GLY A 381 -19.28 21.69 2.52
N ARG A 382 -19.64 22.76 3.25
CA ARG A 382 -18.81 23.97 3.40
C ARG A 382 -18.62 24.33 4.85
N LEU A 383 -17.43 24.81 5.17
CA LEU A 383 -17.09 25.32 6.49
C LEU A 383 -16.41 26.67 6.36
N THR A 384 -16.88 27.68 7.09
CA THR A 384 -16.26 29.00 7.12
C THR A 384 -15.37 29.12 8.35
N ASP A 385 -14.07 29.38 8.14
CA ASP A 385 -13.09 29.67 9.20
C ASP A 385 -13.50 30.94 9.97
N GLY A 386 -13.02 31.11 11.20
CA GLY A 386 -13.15 32.34 11.99
C GLY A 386 -12.64 33.59 11.26
N LYS A 387 -11.72 33.45 10.30
CA LYS A 387 -11.25 34.55 9.41
C LYS A 387 -12.16 34.85 8.21
N GLY A 388 -13.29 34.15 8.06
CA GLY A 388 -14.24 34.32 6.94
C GLY A 388 -13.87 33.55 5.66
N LYS A 389 -12.81 32.72 5.69
CA LYS A 389 -12.43 31.88 4.55
C LYS A 389 -13.32 30.65 4.50
N THR A 390 -13.99 30.42 3.37
CA THR A 390 -14.81 29.22 3.17
C THR A 390 -13.99 28.09 2.56
N ILE A 391 -14.16 26.88 3.09
CA ILE A 391 -13.45 25.67 2.69
C ILE A 391 -14.47 24.64 2.21
N ASP A 392 -14.11 23.94 1.14
CA ASP A 392 -14.91 22.86 0.55
C ASP A 392 -14.57 21.52 1.21
N GLY A 393 -15.58 20.88 1.78
CA GLY A 393 -15.55 19.58 2.44
C GLY A 393 -16.48 18.54 1.79
N LYS A 394 -17.06 18.81 0.61
CA LYS A 394 -18.02 17.90 -0.06
C LYS A 394 -17.45 16.50 -0.35
N GLN A 395 -16.17 16.46 -0.73
CA GLN A 395 -15.50 15.22 -1.12
C GLN A 395 -15.12 14.35 0.07
N ALA A 396 -15.01 14.93 1.27
CA ALA A 396 -14.64 14.20 2.47
C ALA A 396 -15.75 13.23 2.91
N ILE A 397 -15.36 12.25 3.73
CA ILE A 397 -16.28 11.38 4.45
C ILE A 397 -16.15 11.68 5.94
N TYR A 398 -17.28 11.97 6.58
CA TYR A 398 -17.35 12.26 7.99
C TYR A 398 -17.85 11.03 8.74
N VAL A 399 -17.10 10.61 9.73
CA VAL A 399 -17.45 9.51 10.63
C VAL A 399 -17.51 10.07 12.04
N MET A 400 -18.65 9.95 12.68
CA MET A 400 -18.81 10.28 14.09
C MET A 400 -18.87 9.00 14.89
N THR A 401 -18.21 8.92 16.04
CA THR A 401 -18.37 7.80 16.97
C THR A 401 -19.11 8.26 18.21
N SER A 402 -19.95 7.39 18.76
CA SER A 402 -20.57 7.62 20.06
C SER A 402 -20.71 6.31 20.83
N ASN A 403 -20.67 6.42 22.15
CA ASN A 403 -20.96 5.33 23.09
C ASN A 403 -22.41 5.36 23.59
N LEU A 404 -23.25 6.27 23.07
CA LEU A 404 -24.68 6.32 23.39
C LEU A 404 -25.39 5.03 22.95
N ALA A 405 -26.41 4.65 23.74
CA ALA A 405 -27.19 3.43 23.57
C ALA A 405 -26.37 2.13 23.57
N SER A 406 -25.14 2.16 24.09
CA SER A 406 -24.23 1.00 24.03
C SER A 406 -24.73 -0.19 24.85
N GLU A 407 -25.39 0.05 25.98
CA GLU A 407 -25.99 -0.99 26.81
C GLU A 407 -27.16 -1.67 26.10
N GLU A 408 -28.05 -0.88 25.52
CA GLU A 408 -29.21 -1.37 24.77
C GLU A 408 -28.77 -2.14 23.51
N ILE A 409 -27.74 -1.65 22.81
CA ILE A 409 -27.14 -2.35 21.67
C ILE A 409 -26.53 -3.68 22.13
N ALA A 410 -25.88 -3.71 23.29
CA ALA A 410 -25.28 -4.93 23.83
C ALA A 410 -26.33 -5.96 24.22
N ASN A 411 -27.41 -5.54 24.90
CA ASN A 411 -28.52 -6.40 25.28
C ASN A 411 -29.22 -6.96 24.04
N TYR A 412 -29.51 -6.11 23.06
CA TYR A 412 -30.10 -6.53 21.79
C TYR A 412 -29.22 -7.52 21.03
N ALA A 413 -27.90 -7.33 21.05
CA ALA A 413 -26.96 -8.28 20.45
C ALA A 413 -26.98 -9.66 21.14
N GLN A 414 -27.18 -9.71 22.46
CA GLN A 414 -27.33 -10.98 23.19
C GLN A 414 -28.63 -11.67 22.82
N ASP A 415 -29.74 -10.94 22.71
CA ASP A 415 -31.03 -11.51 22.35
C ASP A 415 -31.02 -12.07 20.93
N LEU A 416 -30.42 -11.36 19.97
CA LEU A 416 -30.21 -11.84 18.61
C LEU A 416 -29.45 -13.17 18.58
N ARG A 417 -28.41 -13.33 19.40
CA ARG A 417 -27.64 -14.58 19.50
C ARG A 417 -28.47 -15.72 20.08
N ARG A 418 -29.24 -15.44 21.13
CA ARG A 418 -30.16 -16.44 21.74
C ARG A 418 -31.22 -16.88 20.74
N GLU A 419 -31.75 -15.97 19.94
CA GLU A 419 -32.70 -16.30 18.87
C GLU A 419 -32.06 -17.17 17.78
N GLU A 420 -30.80 -16.91 17.42
CA GLU A 420 -30.06 -17.77 16.48
C GLU A 420 -29.80 -19.16 17.05
N GLU A 421 -29.42 -19.28 18.32
CA GLU A 421 -29.21 -20.57 19.00
C GLU A 421 -30.51 -21.40 19.11
N LYS A 422 -31.66 -20.73 19.19
CA LYS A 422 -32.99 -21.37 19.25
C LYS A 422 -33.50 -21.82 17.89
N LYS A 423 -32.93 -21.35 16.77
CA LYS A 423 -33.31 -21.84 15.45
C LYS A 423 -32.74 -23.26 15.28
N PRO A 424 -33.59 -24.29 15.10
CA PRO A 424 -33.08 -25.64 14.88
C PRO A 424 -32.19 -25.63 13.63
N SER A 425 -30.97 -26.14 13.76
CA SER A 425 -30.07 -26.36 12.64
C SER A 425 -30.75 -27.34 11.67
N LEU A 426 -31.34 -26.85 10.60
CA LEU A 426 -31.93 -27.66 9.51
C LEU A 426 -30.87 -28.42 8.67
N ILE A 427 -29.67 -28.62 9.20
CA ILE A 427 -28.58 -29.33 8.54
C ILE A 427 -27.91 -30.20 9.60
N ASN A 428 -28.38 -31.44 9.75
CA ASN A 428 -27.62 -32.60 10.21
C ASN A 428 -28.50 -33.85 10.11
N THR A 429 -28.86 -34.25 8.89
CA THR A 429 -29.09 -35.68 8.61
C THR A 429 -27.75 -36.32 8.32
N THR A 430 -27.14 -36.86 9.38
CA THR A 430 -26.04 -37.82 9.30
C THR A 430 -26.51 -39.00 8.46
N ILE A 431 -25.95 -39.18 7.26
CA ILE A 431 -26.13 -40.43 6.50
C ILE A 431 -25.36 -41.52 7.26
N PRO A 432 -26.02 -42.59 7.75
CA PRO A 432 -25.31 -43.68 8.41
C PRO A 432 -24.41 -44.39 7.41
N SER A 433 -23.16 -44.58 7.81
CA SER A 433 -22.14 -45.31 7.07
C SER A 433 -22.57 -46.76 6.81
N GLY A 434 -22.50 -47.18 5.56
CA GLY A 434 -22.55 -48.60 5.19
C GLY A 434 -23.75 -48.98 4.34
N LYS A 435 -23.68 -48.64 3.05
CA LYS A 435 -24.15 -49.47 1.91
C LYS A 435 -23.65 -48.80 0.63
N THR A 436 -22.76 -49.49 -0.08
CA THR A 436 -22.43 -49.22 -1.47
C THR A 436 -23.71 -49.40 -2.29
N ILE A 437 -24.15 -48.35 -2.98
CA ILE A 437 -25.25 -48.43 -3.94
C ILE A 437 -24.73 -47.87 -5.27
N ASP A 438 -24.84 -48.70 -6.29
CA ASP A 438 -24.35 -48.49 -7.65
C ASP A 438 -24.84 -47.19 -8.29
N GLY A 439 -23.96 -46.62 -9.11
CA GLY A 439 -24.20 -45.37 -9.82
C GLY A 439 -25.42 -45.46 -10.74
N LYS A 440 -26.57 -44.92 -10.29
CA LYS A 440 -27.60 -44.22 -11.09
C LYS A 440 -28.82 -43.70 -10.32
N GLN A 441 -28.85 -43.71 -8.99
CA GLN A 441 -29.95 -43.10 -8.22
C GLN A 441 -29.41 -42.16 -7.13
N ALA A 442 -29.18 -40.90 -7.49
CA ALA A 442 -28.90 -39.83 -6.56
C ALA A 442 -29.39 -38.48 -7.13
N ILE A 443 -30.61 -38.43 -7.68
CA ILE A 443 -31.27 -37.18 -8.06
C ILE A 443 -32.78 -37.35 -7.84
N TYR A 444 -33.20 -37.56 -6.59
CA TYR A 444 -34.57 -37.26 -6.17
C TYR A 444 -34.61 -37.35 -4.65
N VAL A 445 -34.69 -36.20 -3.99
CA VAL A 445 -35.27 -35.89 -2.66
C VAL A 445 -34.51 -34.65 -2.15
N MET A 446 -34.88 -33.49 -2.69
CA MET A 446 -34.62 -32.16 -2.12
C MET A 446 -35.64 -31.19 -2.72
N THR A 447 -36.91 -31.57 -2.75
CA THR A 447 -38.02 -30.67 -3.08
C THR A 447 -39.29 -31.12 -2.36
N SER A 448 -39.56 -30.49 -1.22
CA SER A 448 -40.91 -30.28 -0.69
C SER A 448 -40.78 -29.32 0.50
N ASN A 449 -41.36 -28.13 0.61
CA ASN A 449 -42.30 -27.32 -0.18
C ASN A 449 -41.97 -25.85 0.23
N LEU A 450 -41.99 -24.82 -0.62
CA LEU A 450 -43.13 -24.17 -1.28
C LEU A 450 -42.60 -23.14 -2.30
N ALA A 451 -43.40 -22.85 -3.33
CA ALA A 451 -43.19 -21.96 -4.48
C ALA A 451 -42.48 -22.57 -5.71
N SER A 452 -43.20 -23.49 -6.35
CA SER A 452 -43.05 -23.95 -7.73
C SER A 452 -43.93 -23.12 -8.67
N GLU A 453 -43.35 -22.53 -9.72
CA GLU A 453 -43.84 -22.48 -11.13
C GLU A 453 -43.19 -21.36 -11.96
N GLU A 454 -42.65 -20.30 -11.34
CA GLU A 454 -42.04 -19.18 -12.10
C GLU A 454 -40.59 -19.45 -12.54
N ILE A 455 -39.85 -20.26 -11.79
CA ILE A 455 -38.41 -20.52 -12.02
C ILE A 455 -38.19 -21.51 -13.18
N ALA A 456 -39.15 -22.39 -13.46
CA ALA A 456 -39.03 -23.40 -14.51
C ALA A 456 -39.17 -22.82 -15.92
N ASN A 457 -39.99 -21.76 -16.10
CA ASN A 457 -40.15 -21.08 -17.38
C ASN A 457 -38.96 -20.17 -17.71
N TYR A 458 -38.40 -19.49 -16.69
CA TYR A 458 -37.25 -18.61 -16.86
C TYR A 458 -35.98 -19.33 -17.35
N ALA A 459 -35.81 -20.60 -16.95
CA ALA A 459 -34.65 -21.41 -17.35
C ALA A 459 -34.74 -21.96 -18.80
N GLN A 460 -35.93 -21.98 -19.41
CA GLN A 460 -36.12 -22.36 -20.81
C GLN A 460 -35.93 -21.19 -21.76
N ASP A 461 -36.28 -19.98 -21.35
CA ASP A 461 -36.13 -18.77 -22.16
C ASP A 461 -34.67 -18.32 -22.27
N LEU A 462 -33.87 -18.46 -21.20
CA LEU A 462 -32.43 -18.17 -21.20
C LEU A 462 -31.61 -19.05 -22.16
N ARG A 463 -32.12 -20.23 -22.56
CA ARG A 463 -31.43 -21.12 -23.53
C ARG A 463 -31.72 -20.76 -24.99
N ARG A 464 -32.68 -19.88 -25.26
CA ARG A 464 -33.02 -19.45 -26.64
C ARG A 464 -32.39 -18.12 -27.04
N GLU A 465 -31.84 -17.35 -26.10
CA GLU A 465 -31.26 -16.02 -26.36
C GLU A 465 -29.75 -16.01 -26.69
N GLU A 466 -29.03 -17.12 -26.52
CA GLU A 466 -27.59 -17.18 -26.87
C GLU A 466 -27.30 -17.36 -28.38
N GLU A 467 -28.32 -17.64 -29.20
CA GLU A 467 -28.18 -17.76 -30.66
C GLU A 467 -28.85 -16.57 -31.37
N LYS A 468 -28.18 -15.40 -31.38
CA LYS A 468 -28.13 -14.40 -32.48
C LYS A 468 -27.64 -13.02 -31.99
N LYS A 469 -26.56 -12.53 -32.60
CA LYS A 469 -26.31 -11.08 -32.81
C LYS A 469 -26.41 -10.81 -34.33
N PRO A 470 -26.70 -9.59 -34.84
CA PRO A 470 -26.39 -8.28 -34.23
C PRO A 470 -27.44 -7.14 -34.41
N SER A 471 -27.12 -5.98 -33.80
CA SER A 471 -27.38 -4.58 -34.21
C SER A 471 -28.47 -3.73 -33.52
N LEU A 472 -28.07 -2.47 -33.27
CA LEU A 472 -28.84 -1.22 -33.09
C LEU A 472 -29.46 -0.84 -31.72
N ILE A 473 -28.77 0.09 -31.05
CA ILE A 473 -29.24 1.32 -30.35
C ILE A 473 -30.72 1.35 -29.90
N ASN A 474 -30.99 1.21 -28.58
CA ASN A 474 -31.47 2.29 -27.71
C ASN A 474 -31.74 1.81 -26.26
N THR A 475 -31.45 2.72 -25.34
CA THR A 475 -31.76 2.80 -23.90
C THR A 475 -32.96 2.00 -23.38
N THR A 476 -32.70 1.10 -22.43
CA THR A 476 -33.52 0.91 -21.21
C THR A 476 -32.69 0.15 -20.17
N ILE A 477 -32.71 0.64 -18.93
CA ILE A 477 -31.96 0.14 -17.78
C ILE A 477 -32.63 -1.14 -17.27
N PRO A 478 -31.89 -2.24 -16.98
CA PRO A 478 -32.36 -3.26 -16.06
C PRO A 478 -31.52 -3.31 -14.77
N SER A 479 -32.28 -3.43 -13.70
CA SER A 479 -31.93 -3.68 -12.31
C SER A 479 -31.08 -4.94 -12.09
N ASP A 480 -30.13 -4.79 -11.15
CA ASP A 480 -29.55 -5.78 -10.24
C ASP A 480 -29.80 -7.26 -10.54
N ASN A 481 -28.72 -7.97 -10.90
CA ASN A 481 -28.51 -9.36 -10.52
C ASN A 481 -27.01 -9.57 -10.26
N THR A 482 -26.63 -9.63 -8.99
CA THR A 482 -25.30 -10.06 -8.55
C THR A 482 -25.23 -11.58 -8.56
N ASP A 483 -24.34 -12.11 -9.41
CA ASP A 483 -23.93 -13.51 -9.41
C ASP A 483 -23.40 -13.94 -8.04
N GLN A 484 -23.91 -15.10 -7.62
CA GLN A 484 -23.50 -15.82 -6.43
C GLN A 484 -22.19 -16.56 -6.72
N GLN A 485 -21.09 -16.10 -6.11
CA GLN A 485 -19.96 -16.97 -5.84
C GLN A 485 -20.10 -17.52 -4.42
N GLN A 486 -20.01 -18.85 -4.34
CA GLN A 486 -20.10 -19.66 -3.14
C GLN A 486 -18.98 -19.30 -2.15
N ASP A 487 -19.38 -18.70 -1.03
CA ASP A 487 -18.60 -18.72 0.21
C ASP A 487 -19.32 -19.63 1.21
N ASP A 488 -18.62 -20.69 1.58
CA ASP A 488 -19.00 -21.70 2.56
C ASP A 488 -18.65 -21.19 3.97
N GLU A 489 -19.55 -20.41 4.61
CA GLU A 489 -19.62 -20.26 6.07
C GLU A 489 -21.08 -19.95 6.46
N GLY A 490 -21.77 -20.91 7.06
CA GLY A 490 -23.12 -20.77 7.63
C GLY A 490 -23.17 -19.83 8.85
N LYS A 491 -23.02 -18.53 8.65
CA LYS A 491 -23.34 -17.49 9.63
C LYS A 491 -24.45 -16.60 9.10
N THR A 492 -25.64 -16.78 9.66
CA THR A 492 -26.82 -15.93 9.46
C THR A 492 -26.45 -14.45 9.60
N ARG A 493 -26.93 -13.63 8.65
CA ARG A 493 -26.80 -12.17 8.66
C ARG A 493 -27.59 -11.60 9.84
N ILE A 494 -26.93 -11.40 10.98
CA ILE A 494 -27.48 -10.60 12.08
C ILE A 494 -27.66 -9.16 11.56
N THR A 495 -28.91 -8.77 11.30
CA THR A 495 -29.28 -7.41 10.89
C THR A 495 -30.02 -6.73 12.04
N VAL A 496 -29.69 -5.47 12.31
CA VAL A 496 -30.38 -4.71 13.36
C VAL A 496 -31.76 -4.32 12.85
N SER A 497 -32.81 -4.75 13.56
CA SER A 497 -34.19 -4.53 13.16
C SER A 497 -34.55 -3.04 13.15
N LYS A 498 -35.35 -2.61 12.17
CA LYS A 498 -35.84 -1.22 12.08
C LYS A 498 -36.57 -0.81 13.36
N GLN A 499 -37.33 -1.72 13.96
CA GLN A 499 -38.04 -1.49 15.21
C GLN A 499 -37.10 -1.11 16.37
N PHE A 500 -35.97 -1.80 16.52
CA PHE A 500 -34.98 -1.47 17.55
C PHE A 500 -34.37 -0.08 17.30
N LYS A 501 -34.00 0.22 16.05
CA LYS A 501 -33.44 1.53 15.68
C LYS A 501 -34.38 2.68 16.02
N ASP A 502 -35.65 2.56 15.61
CA ASP A 502 -36.63 3.63 15.72
C ASP A 502 -37.22 3.79 17.13
N LYS A 503 -37.45 2.68 17.86
CA LYS A 503 -38.10 2.72 19.18
C LYS A 503 -37.15 2.83 20.35
N VAL A 504 -35.90 2.38 20.21
CA VAL A 504 -34.93 2.35 21.33
C VAL A 504 -33.83 3.37 21.12
N VAL A 505 -33.09 3.27 20.02
CA VAL A 505 -31.88 4.07 19.84
C VAL A 505 -32.20 5.51 19.47
N LYS A 506 -33.08 5.75 18.50
CA LYS A 506 -33.42 7.09 18.02
C LYS A 506 -33.92 8.01 19.15
N PRO A 507 -34.80 7.59 20.09
CA PRO A 507 -35.18 8.40 21.24
C PRO A 507 -34.00 8.80 22.15
N ILE A 508 -33.06 7.89 22.40
CA ILE A 508 -31.86 8.15 23.21
C ILE A 508 -31.01 9.24 22.54
N LEU A 509 -30.77 9.10 21.23
CA LEU A 509 -30.00 10.09 20.46
C LEU A 509 -30.69 11.46 20.45
N LYS A 510 -32.02 11.50 20.23
CA LYS A 510 -32.80 12.75 20.26
C LYS A 510 -32.70 13.45 21.61
N LYS A 511 -32.85 12.69 22.70
CA LYS A 511 -32.75 13.23 24.06
C LYS A 511 -31.36 13.83 24.33
N HIS A 512 -30.31 13.20 23.81
CA HIS A 512 -28.94 13.65 24.02
C HIS A 512 -28.59 14.88 23.17
N PHE A 513 -28.75 14.79 21.85
CA PHE A 513 -28.34 15.87 20.93
C PHE A 513 -29.29 17.07 20.93
N ARG A 514 -30.53 16.90 21.43
CA ARG A 514 -31.56 17.96 21.58
C ARG A 514 -31.91 18.72 20.30
N ARG A 515 -31.39 18.31 19.14
CA ARG A 515 -31.57 18.91 17.83
C ARG A 515 -31.85 17.83 16.82
N ASP A 516 -33.12 17.73 16.43
CA ASP A 516 -33.57 16.75 15.44
C ASP A 516 -32.92 17.01 14.06
N GLU A 517 -32.58 18.27 13.75
CA GLU A 517 -31.88 18.67 12.53
C GLU A 517 -30.54 17.93 12.37
N PHE A 518 -29.75 17.82 13.45
CA PHE A 518 -28.46 17.14 13.42
C PHE A 518 -28.58 15.67 13.03
N LEU A 519 -29.56 14.96 13.59
CA LEU A 519 -29.81 13.57 13.24
C LEU A 519 -30.36 13.41 11.82
N GLY A 520 -31.04 14.42 11.29
CA GLY A 520 -31.54 14.46 9.92
C GLY A 520 -30.45 14.55 8.85
N ARG A 521 -29.23 15.00 9.20
CA ARG A 521 -28.10 15.13 8.27
C ARG A 521 -27.16 13.93 8.24
N ILE A 522 -27.43 12.93 9.06
CA ILE A 522 -26.66 11.69 9.09
C ILE A 522 -27.22 10.76 8.00
N ASN A 523 -26.38 10.37 7.03
CA ASN A 523 -26.82 9.49 5.95
C ASN A 523 -27.11 8.08 6.46
N GLU A 524 -26.24 7.53 7.31
CA GLU A 524 -26.37 6.18 7.84
C GLU A 524 -25.92 6.09 9.31
N MET A 525 -26.77 5.50 10.15
CA MET A 525 -26.42 5.09 11.51
C MET A 525 -25.94 3.64 11.50
N VAL A 526 -24.69 3.44 11.92
CA VAL A 526 -23.99 2.16 11.85
C VAL A 526 -23.82 1.60 13.25
N TYR A 527 -24.33 0.38 13.47
CA TYR A 527 -24.38 -0.26 14.77
C TYR A 527 -23.29 -1.32 14.87
N PHE A 528 -22.40 -1.15 15.84
CA PHE A 528 -21.35 -2.10 16.18
C PHE A 528 -21.81 -2.93 17.36
N LEU A 529 -21.93 -4.23 17.13
CA LEU A 529 -22.35 -5.17 18.17
C LEU A 529 -21.11 -5.56 19.01
N PRO A 530 -21.25 -5.85 20.31
CA PRO A 530 -20.15 -6.43 21.09
C PRO A 530 -19.65 -7.71 20.41
N PHE A 531 -18.37 -8.06 20.53
CA PHE A 531 -17.86 -9.28 19.90
C PHE A 531 -18.45 -10.55 20.53
N SER A 532 -18.63 -11.58 19.71
CA SER A 532 -18.89 -12.94 20.16
C SER A 532 -17.59 -13.62 20.59
N LYS A 533 -17.69 -14.70 21.38
CA LYS A 533 -16.52 -15.51 21.78
C LYS A 533 -15.73 -16.01 20.56
N SER A 534 -16.42 -16.38 19.48
CA SER A 534 -15.79 -16.82 18.23
C SER A 534 -14.98 -15.71 17.54
N GLU A 535 -15.50 -14.48 17.54
CA GLU A 535 -14.83 -13.32 16.93
C GLU A 535 -13.63 -12.88 17.77
N ILE A 536 -13.76 -12.89 19.09
CA ILE A 536 -12.63 -12.61 20.00
C ILE A 536 -11.49 -13.61 19.76
N ASN A 537 -11.81 -14.90 19.63
CA ASN A 537 -10.79 -15.92 19.33
C ASN A 537 -10.12 -15.67 17.98
N LYS A 538 -10.88 -15.34 16.92
CA LYS A 538 -10.31 -14.98 15.60
C LYS A 538 -9.41 -13.72 15.70
N LEU A 539 -9.81 -12.71 16.48
CA LEU A 539 -9.03 -11.50 16.72
C LEU A 539 -7.71 -11.81 17.44
N LEU A 540 -7.76 -12.63 18.50
CA LEU A 540 -6.57 -13.04 19.25
C LEU A 540 -5.57 -13.81 18.39
N LEU A 541 -6.05 -14.75 17.56
CA LEU A 541 -5.19 -15.49 16.63
C LEU A 541 -4.48 -14.55 15.66
N LYS A 542 -5.20 -13.58 15.10
CA LYS A 542 -4.66 -12.60 14.18
C LYS A 542 -3.59 -11.72 14.83
N GLU A 543 -3.84 -11.28 16.06
CA GLU A 543 -2.86 -10.50 16.83
C GLU A 543 -1.61 -11.34 17.11
N LEU A 544 -1.77 -12.60 17.56
CA LEU A 544 -0.64 -13.51 17.77
C LEU A 544 0.18 -13.76 16.49
N GLU A 545 -0.46 -13.90 15.34
CA GLU A 545 0.23 -14.01 14.05
C GLU A 545 1.02 -12.75 13.68
N PHE A 546 0.45 -11.57 13.96
CA PHE A 546 1.16 -10.30 13.78
C PHE A 546 2.41 -10.24 14.65
N TRP A 547 2.30 -10.60 15.94
CA TRP A 547 3.45 -10.66 16.85
C TRP A 547 4.47 -11.72 16.46
N LYS A 548 4.04 -12.85 15.89
CA LYS A 548 4.97 -13.91 15.42
C LYS A 548 5.84 -13.45 14.24
N LYS A 549 5.31 -12.57 13.38
CA LYS A 549 6.04 -12.05 12.20
C LYS A 549 7.01 -10.93 12.53
N ARG A 550 6.82 -10.29 13.68
CA ARG A 550 7.63 -9.18 14.18
C ARG A 550 8.77 -9.72 15.05
#